data_AF-A0A352MUW7-F1
#
_entry.id   AF-A0A352MUW7-F1
#
_cell.length_a   1.000
_cell.length_b   1.000
_cell.length_c   1.000
_cell.angle_alpha   90.00
_cell.angle_beta   90.00
_cell.angle_gamma   90.00
#
_symmetry.space_group_name_H-M   'P 1'
#
loop_
_entity.id
_entity.type
_entity.pdbx_description
1 polymer ?
#
loop_
_entity_poly.entity_id
_entity_poly.type
_entity_poly.pdbx_seq_one_letter_code
_entity_poly.pdbx_strand_id
1 'polypeptide(L)' 'MHNLNYIKLAYETLPENIYISELNNIEVLFKKQIKIGETVDCFYSNIDNTNIITIKNKENNTINALVKIF' A
#
# COMPACT_ATOMS: atom_id res chain seq x y z
N MET A 1 -13.14 4.94 1.89
CA MET A 1 -12.06 5.37 0.98
C MET A 1 -12.24 4.66 -0.35
N HIS A 2 -12.08 5.32 -1.49
CA HIS A 2 -12.15 4.65 -2.80
C HIS A 2 -10.93 3.77 -3.04
N ASN A 3 -11.12 2.66 -3.77
CA ASN A 3 -10.06 1.69 -4.05
C ASN A 3 -8.83 2.31 -4.73
N LEU A 4 -9.02 3.27 -5.64
CA LEU A 4 -7.93 3.98 -6.31
C LEU A 4 -7.02 4.73 -5.33
N ASN A 5 -7.55 5.21 -4.20
CA ASN A 5 -6.75 5.93 -3.22
C ASN A 5 -5.79 5.00 -2.45
N TYR A 6 -6.09 3.70 -2.34
CA TYR A 6 -5.15 2.74 -1.76
C TYR A 6 -3.92 2.58 -2.64
N ILE A 7 -4.11 2.58 -3.97
CA ILE A 7 -3.02 2.56 -4.94
C ILE A 7 -2.19 3.82 -4.81
N LYS A 8 -2.83 5.01 -4.72
CA LYS A 8 -2.11 6.27 -4.49
C LYS A 8 -1.27 6.22 -3.22
N LEU A 9 -1.82 5.77 -2.09
CA LEU A 9 -1.05 5.61 -0.84
C LEU A 9 0.15 4.68 -1.02
N ALA A 10 0.00 3.60 -1.77
CA ALA A 10 1.10 2.68 -2.02
C ALA A 10 2.23 3.35 -2.81
N TYR A 11 1.91 4.11 -3.86
CA TYR A 11 2.91 4.87 -4.63
C TYR A 11 3.64 5.92 -3.78
N GLU A 12 2.93 6.64 -2.90
CA GLU A 12 3.55 7.61 -1.97
C GLU A 12 4.43 6.95 -0.90
N THR A 13 4.30 5.63 -0.69
CA THR A 13 5.09 4.87 0.29
C THR A 13 6.35 4.26 -0.34
N LEU A 14 6.46 4.25 -1.68
CA LEU A 14 7.62 3.70 -2.36
C LEU A 14 8.87 4.54 -2.11
N PRO A 15 10.05 3.91 -1.95
CA PRO A 15 11.32 4.60 -2.05
C PRO A 15 11.47 5.29 -3.41
N GLU A 16 12.10 6.46 -3.44
CA GLU A 16 12.24 7.30 -4.64
C GLU A 16 12.85 6.54 -5.84
N ASN A 17 13.89 5.75 -5.60
CA ASN A 17 14.55 4.94 -6.64
C ASN A 17 13.65 3.88 -7.28
N ILE A 18 12.66 3.38 -6.52
CA ILE A 18 11.68 2.41 -7.01
C ILE A 18 10.52 3.13 -7.70
N TYR A 19 10.07 4.25 -7.16
CA TYR A 19 9.00 5.05 -7.76
C TYR A 19 9.34 5.55 -9.17
N ILE A 20 10.61 5.90 -9.42
CA ILE A 20 11.08 6.36 -10.75
C ILE A 20 11.24 5.20 -11.73
N SER A 21 11.32 3.96 -11.25
CA SER A 21 11.48 2.78 -12.12
C SER A 21 10.16 2.40 -12.81
N GLU A 22 10.25 1.79 -14.01
CA GLU A 22 9.06 1.27 -14.70
C GLU A 22 8.55 0.00 -14.01
N LEU A 23 7.47 0.14 -13.25
CA LEU A 23 6.73 -0.96 -12.63
C LEU A 23 5.34 -1.05 -13.27
N ASN A 24 5.11 -2.13 -14.01
CA ASN A 24 3.93 -2.23 -14.87
C ASN A 24 2.81 -3.08 -14.25
N ASN A 25 3.12 -3.88 -13.22
CA ASN A 25 2.14 -4.78 -12.63
C ASN A 25 1.82 -4.34 -11.19
N ILE A 26 0.53 -4.37 -10.88
CA ILE A 26 0.03 -4.11 -9.54
C ILE A 26 -0.99 -5.17 -9.14
N GLU A 27 -0.78 -5.76 -7.97
CA GLU A 27 -1.77 -6.62 -7.32
C GLU A 27 -2.24 -5.97 -6.03
N VAL A 28 -3.56 -5.94 -5.80
CA VAL A 28 -4.12 -5.37 -4.59
C VAL A 28 -5.04 -6.38 -3.91
N LEU A 29 -4.73 -6.69 -2.65
CA LEU A 29 -5.62 -7.42 -1.77
C LEU A 29 -6.31 -6.45 -0.82
N PHE A 30 -7.59 -6.18 -1.07
CA PHE A 30 -8.44 -5.41 -0.16
C PHE A 30 -8.96 -6.30 0.96
N LYS A 31 -8.77 -5.88 2.21
CA LYS A 31 -9.24 -6.62 3.40
C LYS A 31 -10.32 -5.86 4.17
N LYS A 32 -10.08 -4.57 4.45
CA LYS A 32 -10.99 -3.74 5.26
C LYS A 32 -11.00 -2.31 4.77
N GLN A 33 -12.21 -1.76 4.59
CA GLN A 33 -12.37 -0.38 4.18
C GLN A 33 -11.79 0.59 5.22
N ILE A 34 -11.18 1.69 4.74
CA ILE A 34 -10.77 2.83 5.57
C ILE A 34 -11.94 3.84 5.59
N LYS A 35 -12.37 4.20 6.79
CA LYS A 35 -13.46 5.15 7.07
C LYS A 35 -12.91 6.55 7.38
N ILE A 36 -13.78 7.56 7.26
CA ILE A 36 -13.45 8.93 7.69
C ILE A 36 -13.08 8.94 9.17
N GLY A 37 -12.01 9.64 9.51
CA GLY A 37 -11.48 9.74 10.88
C GLY A 37 -10.49 8.64 11.25
N GLU A 38 -10.35 7.57 10.47
CA GLU A 38 -9.34 6.54 10.72
C GLU A 38 -7.95 6.99 10.22
N THR A 39 -6.91 6.70 11.02
CA THR A 39 -5.51 6.86 10.60
C THR A 39 -4.94 5.51 10.20
N VAL A 40 -4.19 5.49 9.10
CA VAL A 40 -3.46 4.30 8.63
C VAL A 40 -1.96 4.57 8.55
N ASP A 41 -1.18 3.58 8.90
CA ASP A 41 0.26 3.54 8.67
C ASP A 41 0.54 2.70 7.42
N CYS A 42 1.47 3.17 6.58
CA CYS A 42 1.90 2.48 5.37
C CYS A 42 3.34 1.99 5.54
N PHE A 43 3.56 0.70 5.31
CA PHE A 43 4.85 0.06 5.48
C PHE A 43 5.35 -0.47 4.14
N TYR A 44 6.60 -0.18 3.80
CA TYR A 44 7.27 -0.71 2.62
C TYR A 44 8.13 -1.93 2.98
N SER A 45 8.17 -2.91 2.10
CA SER A 45 9.10 -4.04 2.14
C SER A 45 9.42 -4.50 0.72
N ASN A 46 10.65 -4.92 0.46
CA ASN A 46 11.04 -5.55 -0.79
C ASN A 46 11.36 -7.03 -0.50
N ILE A 47 10.66 -7.95 -1.17
CA ILE A 47 10.86 -9.39 -1.02
C ILE A 47 10.94 -9.98 -2.44
N ASP A 48 12.05 -10.64 -2.77
CA ASP A 48 12.24 -11.30 -4.07
C ASP A 48 11.93 -10.39 -5.27
N ASN A 49 12.49 -9.18 -5.28
CA ASN A 49 12.23 -8.12 -6.27
C ASN A 49 10.78 -7.64 -6.36
N THR A 50 9.90 -8.05 -5.45
CA THR A 50 8.53 -7.58 -5.35
C THR A 50 8.43 -6.50 -4.28
N ASN A 51 7.92 -5.33 -4.66
CA ASN A 51 7.67 -4.23 -3.73
C ASN A 51 6.31 -4.44 -3.08
N ILE A 52 6.29 -4.60 -1.76
CA ILE A 52 5.10 -4.89 -0.97
C ILE A 52 4.83 -3.70 -0.06
N ILE A 53 3.63 -3.13 -0.20
CA ILE A 53 3.12 -2.08 0.68
C ILE A 53 2.00 -2.65 1.54
N THR A 54 2.17 -2.54 2.85
CA THR A 54 1.14 -2.91 3.82
C THR A 54 0.47 -1.65 4.37
N ILE A 55 -0.83 -1.52 4.15
CA ILE A 55 -1.64 -0.42 4.68
C ILE A 55 -2.42 -0.96 5.87
N LYS A 56 -2.17 -0.40 7.05
CA LYS A 56 -2.68 -0.90 8.32
C LYS A 56 -3.28 0.21 9.15
N ASN A 57 -4.42 -0.04 9.77
CA ASN A 57 -5.02 0.90 10.72
C ASN A 57 -4.11 1.03 11.95
N LYS A 58 -3.82 2.29 12.29
CA LYS A 58 -2.87 2.66 13.35
C LYS A 58 -3.33 2.25 14.74
N GLU A 59 -4.63 2.32 15.01
CA GLU A 59 -5.19 2.11 16.35
C GLU A 59 -5.42 0.63 16.67
N ASN A 60 -6.05 -0.09 15.74
CA ASN A 60 -6.47 -1.48 15.98
C ASN A 60 -5.56 -2.51 15.30
N ASN A 61 -4.49 -2.05 14.64
CA ASN A 61 -3.51 -2.91 14.00
C ASN A 61 -4.12 -3.83 12.91
N THR A 62 -5.30 -3.51 12.37
CA THR A 62 -5.92 -4.31 11.30
C THR A 62 -5.36 -3.95 9.94
N ILE A 63 -5.07 -4.96 9.10
CA ILE A 63 -4.61 -4.73 7.74
C ILE A 63 -5.81 -4.32 6.88
N ASN A 64 -5.73 -3.12 6.29
CA ASN A 64 -6.74 -2.61 5.39
C ASN A 64 -6.51 -3.10 3.95
N ALA A 65 -5.26 -3.06 3.50
CA ALA A 65 -4.87 -3.57 2.19
C ALA A 65 -3.41 -4.02 2.16
N LEU A 66 -3.11 -4.92 1.23
CA LEU A 66 -1.76 -5.26 0.79
C LEU A 66 -1.66 -4.94 -0.69
N VAL A 67 -0.65 -4.18 -1.08
CA VAL A 67 -0.37 -3.80 -2.46
C VAL A 67 0.98 -4.36 -2.85
N LYS A 68 1.05 -5.07 -3.98
CA LYS A 68 2.31 -5.54 -4.57
C LYS A 68 2.55 -4.83 -5.88
N ILE A 69 3.79 -4.44 -6.12
CA ILE A 69 4.22 -3.74 -7.33
C ILE A 69 5.50 -4.40 -7.83
N PHE A 70 5.51 -4.85 -9.09
CA PHE A 70 6.60 -5.62 -9.71
C PHE A 70 6.64 -5.47 -11.24
#